data_AF-A0A0U5JQK1-F1
#
_entry.id   AF-A0A0U5JQK1-F1
#
_cell.length_a   1.000
_cell.length_b   1.000
_cell.length_c   1.000
_cell.angle_alpha   90.00
_cell.angle_beta   90.00
_cell.angle_gamma   90.00
#
_symmetry.space_group_name_H-M   'P 1'
#
loop_
_entity.id
_entity.type
_entity.pdbx_description
1 polymer ?
#
loop_
_entity_poly.entity_id
_entity_poly.type
_entity_poly.pdbx_seq_one_letter_code
_entity_poly.pdbx_strand_id
1 'polypeptide(L)'
;MILDETITLNSGVKIPKFALGTWMIDDDQVAEVVRNAIKMGYRHIDTAQAYDSERGVGEGVRTAGIGRNWLLYGDDEFVLMKL
;
A
#
# COMPACT_ATOMS: atom_id res chain seq x y z
N MET A 1 7.88 -7.50 13.67
CA MET A 1 6.82 -8.43 13.26
C MET A 1 7.08 -8.88 11.83
N ILE A 2 6.43 -9.94 11.34
CA ILE A 2 6.64 -10.44 9.97
C ILE A 2 6.37 -9.37 8.88
N LEU A 3 5.51 -8.39 9.19
CA LEU A 3 5.18 -7.25 8.31
C LEU A 3 6.29 -6.20 8.20
N ASP A 4 7.28 -6.20 9.09
CA ASP A 4 8.42 -5.26 9.08
C ASP A 4 9.61 -5.82 8.27
N GLU A 5 9.52 -7.06 7.77
CA GLU A 5 10.59 -7.64 6.98
C GLU A 5 10.66 -7.03 5.58
N THR A 6 11.85 -6.58 5.19
CA THR A 6 12.10 -6.00 3.87
C THR A 6 13.01 -6.87 3.01
N ILE A 7 12.93 -6.70 1.69
CA ILE A 7 13.96 -7.12 0.72
C ILE A 7 14.60 -5.89 0.09
N THR A 8 15.90 -5.98 -0.19
CA THR A 8 16.62 -4.93 -0.92
C THR A 8 16.57 -5.24 -2.42
N LEU A 9 16.02 -4.32 -3.19
CA LEU A 9 16.02 -4.40 -4.65
C LEU A 9 17.42 -4.13 -5.22
N ASN A 10 17.65 -4.45 -6.48
CA ASN A 10 18.91 -4.13 -7.18
C ASN A 10 19.24 -2.63 -7.20
N SER A 11 18.24 -1.77 -7.02
CA SER A 11 18.36 -0.32 -6.89
C SER A 11 18.85 0.14 -5.51
N GLY A 12 18.99 -0.77 -4.54
CA GLY A 12 19.33 -0.46 -3.15
C GLY A 12 18.12 -0.05 -2.29
N VAL A 13 16.94 0.13 -2.89
CA VAL A 13 15.69 0.43 -2.17
C VAL A 13 15.24 -0.81 -1.40
N LYS A 14 14.87 -0.63 -0.13
CA LYS A 14 14.24 -1.67 0.69
C LYS A 14 12.74 -1.61 0.53
N ILE A 15 12.08 -2.75 0.29
CA ILE A 15 10.62 -2.83 0.17
C ILE A 15 10.07 -3.90 1.11
N PRO A 16 8.92 -3.71 1.77
CA PRO A 16 8.30 -4.74 2.60
C PRO A 16 8.00 -6.00 1.79
N LYS A 17 8.30 -7.17 2.37
CA LYS A 17 8.08 -8.49 1.76
C LYS A 17 6.61 -8.81 1.55
N PHE A 18 5.75 -8.29 2.43
CA PHE A 18 4.31 -8.53 2.39
C PHE A 18 3.59 -7.29 1.91
N ALA A 19 2.73 -7.47 0.91
CA ALA A 19 1.87 -6.44 0.36
C ALA A 19 0.40 -6.84 0.45
N LEU A 20 -0.47 -5.84 0.56
CA LEU A 20 -1.91 -6.00 0.31
C LEU A 20 -2.16 -5.81 -1.18
N GLY A 21 -2.58 -6.87 -1.88
CA GLY A 21 -3.07 -6.76 -3.25
C GLY A 21 -4.52 -6.25 -3.28
N THR A 22 -4.83 -5.35 -4.22
CA THR A 22 -6.16 -4.74 -4.36
C THR A 22 -6.94 -5.23 -5.58
N TRP A 23 -6.40 -6.19 -6.34
CA TRP A 23 -7.09 -6.76 -7.50
C TRP A 23 -8.42 -7.41 -7.11
N MET A 24 -9.47 -7.15 -7.91
CA MET A 24 -10.85 -7.63 -7.72
C MET A 24 -11.55 -7.10 -6.46
N ILE A 25 -11.08 -5.98 -5.90
CA ILE A 25 -11.80 -5.25 -4.86
C ILE A 25 -12.46 -4.04 -5.50
N ASP A 26 -13.77 -3.91 -5.32
CA ASP A 26 -14.54 -2.79 -5.86
C ASP A 26 -14.06 -1.45 -5.26
N ASP A 27 -14.09 -0.38 -6.06
CA ASP A 27 -13.57 0.94 -5.70
C ASP A 27 -14.27 1.56 -4.47
N ASP A 28 -15.54 1.20 -4.22
CA ASP A 28 -16.29 1.63 -3.04
C ASP A 28 -15.93 0.86 -1.76
N GLN A 29 -15.29 -0.32 -1.88
CA GLN A 29 -14.87 -1.17 -0.77
C GLN A 29 -13.39 -1.02 -0.43
N VAL A 30 -12.53 -0.82 -1.44
CA VAL A 30 -11.06 -0.87 -1.28
C VAL A 30 -10.54 0.15 -0.26
N ALA A 31 -11.22 1.28 -0.09
CA ALA A 31 -10.86 2.29 0.90
C ALA A 31 -10.86 1.74 2.33
N GLU A 32 -11.84 0.89 2.68
CA GLU A 32 -11.89 0.27 3.99
C GLU A 32 -10.83 -0.82 4.16
N VAL A 33 -10.64 -1.65 3.15
CA VAL A 33 -9.63 -2.72 3.15
C VAL A 33 -8.24 -2.14 3.37
N VAL A 34 -7.87 -1.11 2.60
CA VAL A 34 -6.59 -0.42 2.70
C VAL A 34 -6.43 0.20 4.09
N ARG A 35 -7.42 0.96 4.55
CA ARG A 35 -7.40 1.60 5.88
C ARG A 35 -7.17 0.60 7.01
N ASN A 36 -7.84 -0.56 6.95
CA ASN A 36 -7.72 -1.61 7.96
C ASN A 36 -6.35 -2.29 7.91
N ALA A 37 -5.83 -2.58 6.72
CA ALA A 37 -4.51 -3.18 6.56
C ALA A 37 -3.40 -2.33 7.19
N ILE A 38 -3.43 -1.02 7.00
CA ILE A 38 -2.43 -0.11 7.61
C ILE A 38 -2.48 -0.15 9.13
N LYS A 39 -3.70 -0.11 9.69
CA LYS A 39 -3.93 -0.22 11.14
C LYS A 39 -3.43 -1.56 11.69
N MET A 40 -3.46 -2.61 10.89
CA MET A 40 -2.89 -3.93 11.22
C MET A 40 -1.36 -3.99 11.06
N GLY A 41 -0.73 -2.97 10.47
CA GLY A 41 0.71 -2.90 10.30
C GLY A 41 1.22 -3.12 8.88
N TYR A 42 0.35 -3.23 7.87
CA TYR A 42 0.81 -3.27 6.48
C TYR A 42 1.48 -1.95 6.11
N ARG A 43 2.57 -2.05 5.35
CA ARG A 43 3.35 -0.91 4.84
C ARG A 43 3.49 -0.90 3.32
N HIS A 44 2.96 -1.93 2.65
CA HIS A 44 3.04 -2.10 1.22
C HIS A 44 1.65 -2.40 0.66
N ILE A 45 1.16 -1.53 -0.24
CA ILE A 45 -0.08 -1.70 -1.00
C ILE A 45 0.28 -1.94 -2.47
N ASP A 46 -0.23 -3.04 -3.03
CA ASP A 46 -0.05 -3.41 -4.44
C ASP A 46 -1.34 -3.14 -5.21
N THR A 47 -1.24 -2.31 -6.25
CA THR A 47 -2.36 -1.85 -7.06
C THR A 47 -1.95 -1.66 -8.52
N ALA A 48 -2.92 -1.52 -9.42
CA ALA A 48 -2.70 -1.23 -10.84
C ALA A 48 -3.77 -0.28 -11.38
N GLN A 49 -3.41 0.50 -12.40
CA GLN A 49 -4.36 1.38 -13.09
C GLN A 49 -5.52 0.55 -13.69
N ALA A 50 -5.23 -0.65 -14.18
CA ALA A 50 -6.22 -1.58 -14.73
C ALA A 50 -7.25 -2.09 -13.72
N TYR A 51 -7.07 -1.86 -12.41
CA TYR A 51 -8.02 -2.29 -11.38
C TYR A 51 -9.17 -1.29 -11.19
N ASP A 52 -9.05 -0.08 -11.74
CA ASP A 52 -10.08 0.98 -11.70
C ASP A 52 -10.52 1.37 -10.27
N SER A 53 -9.64 1.15 -9.28
CA SER A 53 -9.91 1.34 -7.84
C SER A 53 -8.95 2.32 -7.16
N GLU A 54 -8.18 3.07 -7.95
CA GLU A 54 -7.13 3.98 -7.47
C GLU A 54 -7.68 5.08 -6.54
N ARG A 55 -8.91 5.53 -6.80
CA ARG A 55 -9.61 6.53 -5.98
C ARG A 55 -9.85 5.99 -4.56
N GLY A 56 -10.40 4.80 -4.45
CA GLY A 56 -10.64 4.13 -3.18
C GLY A 56 -9.33 3.82 -2.45
N VAL A 57 -8.29 3.37 -3.17
CA VAL A 57 -6.96 3.14 -2.56
C VAL A 57 -6.42 4.44 -1.95
N GLY A 58 -6.47 5.55 -2.70
CA GLY A 58 -6.06 6.86 -2.19
C GLY A 58 -6.89 7.36 -1.00
N GLU A 59 -8.18 7.06 -0.96
CA GLU A 59 -9.07 7.35 0.18
C GLU A 59 -8.70 6.55 1.43
N GLY A 60 -8.53 5.25 1.28
CA GLY A 60 -8.07 4.37 2.35
C GLY A 60 -6.73 4.83 2.89
N VAL A 61 -5.86 5.29 1.98
CA VAL A 61 -4.54 5.78 2.32
C VAL A 61 -4.64 7.02 3.22
N ARG A 62 -5.32 8.05 2.71
CA ARG A 62 -5.47 9.36 3.35
C ARG A 62 -6.20 9.30 4.69
N THR A 63 -7.14 8.37 4.87
CA THR A 63 -7.97 8.27 6.08
C THR A 63 -7.43 7.32 7.15
N ALA A 64 -6.29 6.67 6.91
CA ALA A 64 -5.71 5.74 7.87
C ALA A 64 -5.08 6.40 9.10
N GLY A 65 -4.99 7.73 9.12
CA GLY A 65 -4.44 8.47 10.26
C GLY A 65 -2.93 8.35 10.39
N ILE A 66 -2.24 8.01 9.29
CA ILE A 66 -0.79 7.92 9.26
C ILE A 66 -0.17 9.15 8.59
N GLY A 67 1.09 9.44 8.95
CA GLY A 67 1.79 10.63 8.48
C GLY A 67 1.97 10.66 6.96
N ARG A 68 2.13 11.86 6.39
CA ARG A 68 2.31 12.05 4.94
C ARG A 68 3.51 11.32 4.33
N ASN A 69 4.43 10.80 5.15
CA ASN A 69 5.57 9.99 4.70
C ASN A 69 5.17 8.68 4.02
N TRP A 70 3.90 8.26 4.14
CA TRP A 70 3.44 7.02 3.53
C TRP A 70 3.21 7.07 2.03
N LEU A 71 3.18 8.27 1.45
CA LEU A 71 2.66 8.47 0.09
C LEU A 71 3.69 8.25 -1.04
N LEU A 72 4.98 8.13 -0.77
CA LEU A 72 6.00 8.02 -1.82
C LEU A 72 7.24 7.32 -1.28
N TYR A 73 7.89 6.50 -2.14
CA TYR A 73 9.19 5.82 -1.95
C TYR A 73 10.04 6.42 -0.81
N GLY A 74 9.80 5.95 0.39
CA GLY A 74 10.48 6.35 1.62
C GLY A 74 11.04 5.11 2.31
N ASP A 75 11.90 5.32 3.30
CA ASP A 75 12.77 4.28 3.87
C ASP A 75 12.04 3.01 4.36
N ASP A 76 10.72 3.05 4.62
CA ASP A 76 9.95 1.94 5.19
C ASP A 76 8.51 1.75 4.63
N GLU A 77 8.07 2.51 3.62
CA GLU A 77 6.63 2.68 3.28
C GLU A 77 6.35 2.77 1.75
N PHE A 78 5.44 1.94 1.21
CA PHE A 78 5.31 1.69 -0.24
C PHE A 78 3.87 1.55 -0.76
N VAL A 79 3.54 2.28 -1.82
CA VAL A 79 2.42 1.98 -2.72
C VAL A 79 3.01 1.65 -4.08
N LEU A 80 2.90 0.39 -4.50
CA LEU A 80 3.34 -0.07 -5.81
C LEU A 80 2.16 0.02 -6.78
N MET A 81 2.34 0.81 -7.84
CA MET A 81 1.36 0.95 -8.91
C MET A 81 1.91 0.34 -10.21
N LYS A 82 1.15 -0.55 -10.82
CA LYS A 82 1.40 -1.03 -12.18
C LYS A 82 0.62 -0.19 -13.19
N LEU A 83 1.32 0.33 -14.20
CA LEU A 83 0.72 0.94 -15.40
C LEU A 83 0.07 -0.12 -16.29
#